data_AF-A0A9E2LAB1-F1
#
_entry.id   AF-A0A9E2LAB1-F1
#
_cell.length_a   1.000
_cell.length_b   1.000
_cell.length_c   1.000
_cell.angle_alpha   90.00
_cell.angle_beta   90.00
_cell.angle_gamma   90.00
#
_symmetry.space_group_name_H-M   'P 1'
#
loop_
_entity.id
_entity.type
_entity.pdbx_description
1 polymer ?
#
loop_
_entity_poly.entity_id
_entity_poly.type
_entity_poly.pdbx_seq_one_letter_code
_entity_poly.pdbx_strand_id
1 'polypeptide(L)'
;GPKSFFIKASANKSNNSRTGTVIITITSPSGEIIEKQVTVEQSANLSWNNTKWNISGTLISGNETLGSWNFGLEIIDVKNNKFKLSGDLSGIEKFSSIKIDDQNMLILEYKQQVEGVKNTAKFIFERIEQKKIQGNMKYSISGSIYGDPVNDTMHGTFTGTLQEN
;
A
#
# COMPACT_ATOMS: atom_id res chain seq x y z
N GLY A 1 -10.09 -20.47 -39.53
CA GLY A 1 -8.89 -20.09 -38.77
C GLY A 1 -9.23 -19.92 -37.30
N PRO A 2 -8.23 -19.79 -36.41
CA PRO A 2 -8.46 -19.55 -34.99
C PRO A 2 -9.29 -18.27 -34.80
N LYS A 3 -10.30 -18.32 -33.92
CA LYS A 3 -11.22 -17.20 -33.62
C LYS A 3 -10.70 -16.32 -32.47
N SER A 4 -9.46 -16.50 -32.05
CA SER A 4 -8.86 -15.82 -30.90
C SER A 4 -7.38 -15.55 -31.13
N PHE A 5 -6.88 -14.51 -30.48
CA PHE A 5 -5.48 -14.14 -30.40
C PHE A 5 -5.18 -13.61 -28.99
N PHE A 6 -3.92 -13.59 -28.61
CA PHE A 6 -3.46 -13.08 -27.32
C PHE A 6 -2.58 -11.85 -27.52
N ILE A 7 -2.74 -10.86 -26.64
CA ILE A 7 -1.88 -9.69 -26.58
C ILE A 7 -0.98 -9.85 -25.36
N LYS A 8 0.34 -9.89 -25.56
CA LYS A 8 1.32 -9.95 -24.48
C LYS A 8 2.03 -8.61 -24.36
N ALA A 9 1.80 -7.89 -23.27
CA ALA A 9 2.57 -6.71 -22.92
C ALA A 9 3.82 -7.11 -22.11
N SER A 10 4.95 -6.47 -22.38
CA SER A 10 6.10 -6.55 -21.47
C SER A 10 5.73 -5.96 -20.11
N ALA A 11 6.44 -6.34 -19.04
CA ALA A 11 6.25 -5.71 -17.73
C ALA A 11 6.37 -4.18 -17.86
N ASN A 12 5.45 -3.44 -17.25
CA ASN A 12 5.60 -2.00 -17.14
C ASN A 12 6.76 -1.73 -16.17
N LYS A 13 7.89 -1.22 -16.67
CA LYS A 13 9.02 -0.80 -15.82
C LYS A 13 9.01 0.70 -15.54
N SER A 14 8.00 1.40 -16.05
CA SER A 14 7.83 2.83 -15.83
C SER A 14 6.92 3.08 -14.63
N ASN A 15 7.05 4.29 -14.08
CA ASN A 15 6.19 4.77 -13.00
C ASN A 15 4.85 5.32 -13.49
N ASN A 16 4.56 5.21 -14.80
CA ASN A 16 3.34 5.71 -15.41
C ASN A 16 2.49 4.55 -15.92
N SER A 17 1.18 4.64 -15.76
CA SER A 17 0.27 3.80 -16.53
C SER A 17 0.47 4.07 -18.01
N ARG A 18 0.35 3.03 -18.83
CA ARG A 18 0.44 3.18 -20.28
C ARG A 18 -0.73 2.51 -20.96
N THR A 19 -1.16 3.12 -22.04
CA THR A 19 -2.22 2.59 -22.88
C THR A 19 -1.64 2.20 -24.23
N GLY A 20 -2.19 1.15 -24.81
CA GLY A 20 -1.94 0.74 -26.19
C GLY A 20 -3.26 0.45 -26.88
N THR A 21 -3.35 0.77 -28.16
CA THR A 21 -4.55 0.48 -28.96
C THR A 21 -4.24 -0.65 -29.93
N VAL A 22 -5.09 -1.67 -29.94
CA VAL A 22 -5.07 -2.73 -30.96
C VAL A 22 -6.22 -2.45 -31.93
N ILE A 23 -5.87 -2.34 -33.21
CA ILE A 23 -6.83 -2.18 -34.31
C ILE A 23 -6.94 -3.51 -35.03
N ILE A 24 -8.16 -4.05 -35.09
CA ILE A 24 -8.50 -5.29 -35.79
C ILE A 24 -9.23 -4.89 -37.07
N THR A 25 -8.64 -5.19 -38.22
CA THR A 25 -9.25 -4.92 -39.53
C THR A 25 -9.66 -6.25 -40.16
N ILE A 26 -10.92 -6.34 -40.59
CA ILE A 26 -11.48 -7.50 -41.29
C ILE A 26 -11.88 -7.01 -42.68
N THR A 27 -11.33 -7.63 -43.72
CA THR A 27 -11.77 -7.42 -45.10
C THR A 27 -12.64 -8.61 -45.54
N SER A 28 -13.89 -8.35 -45.88
CA SER A 28 -14.80 -9.38 -46.39
C SER A 28 -14.42 -9.76 -47.83
N PRO A 29 -14.88 -10.91 -48.33
CA PRO A 29 -14.69 -11.29 -49.74
C PRO A 29 -15.31 -10.29 -50.74
N SER A 30 -16.30 -9.48 -50.32
CA SER A 30 -16.91 -8.43 -51.13
C SER A 30 -16.14 -7.10 -51.09
N GLY A 31 -15.05 -7.02 -50.33
CA GLY A 31 -14.23 -5.81 -50.18
C GLY A 31 -14.68 -4.87 -49.06
N GLU A 32 -15.69 -5.24 -48.27
CA GLU A 32 -16.11 -4.47 -47.09
C GLU A 32 -15.03 -4.53 -46.00
N ILE A 33 -14.73 -3.39 -45.38
CA ILE A 33 -13.75 -3.29 -44.30
C ILE A 33 -14.48 -3.01 -42.99
N ILE A 34 -14.27 -3.88 -41.99
CA ILE A 34 -14.75 -3.70 -40.63
C ILE A 34 -13.53 -3.47 -39.73
N GLU A 35 -13.52 -2.35 -39.01
CA GLU A 35 -12.48 -2.04 -38.03
C GLU A 35 -13.03 -2.10 -36.61
N LYS A 36 -12.27 -2.72 -35.70
CA LYS A 36 -12.54 -2.71 -34.26
C LYS A 36 -11.30 -2.27 -33.50
N GLN A 37 -11.47 -1.27 -32.64
CA GLN A 37 -10.43 -0.83 -31.73
C GLN A 37 -10.63 -1.42 -30.33
N VAL A 38 -9.54 -1.89 -29.74
CA VAL A 38 -9.48 -2.38 -28.36
C VAL A 38 -8.37 -1.63 -27.65
N THR A 39 -8.74 -0.88 -26.61
CA THR A 39 -7.76 -0.23 -25.72
C THR A 39 -7.27 -1.24 -24.68
N VAL A 40 -5.97 -1.34 -24.53
CA VAL A 40 -5.29 -2.13 -23.50
C VAL A 40 -4.62 -1.17 -22.55
N GLU A 41 -5.00 -1.23 -21.27
CA GLU A 41 -4.39 -0.44 -20.22
C GLU A 41 -3.45 -1.32 -19.39
N GLN A 42 -2.25 -0.82 -19.12
CA GLN A 42 -1.31 -1.44 -18.20
C GLN A 42 -0.94 -0.45 -17.11
N SER A 43 -1.35 -0.75 -15.88
CA SER A 43 -1.07 0.06 -14.70
C SER A 43 0.43 0.28 -14.49
N ALA A 44 0.78 1.41 -13.86
CA ALA A 44 2.14 1.67 -13.39
C ALA A 44 2.67 0.55 -12.49
N ASN A 45 3.96 0.24 -12.58
CA ASN A 45 4.61 -0.64 -11.60
C ASN A 45 4.96 0.17 -10.36
N LEU A 46 3.99 0.25 -9.45
CA LEU A 46 4.09 1.03 -8.22
C LEU A 46 4.81 0.24 -7.12
N SER A 47 6.10 -0.05 -7.35
CA SER A 47 6.93 -0.73 -6.35
C SER A 47 7.04 0.10 -5.07
N TRP A 48 7.02 -0.58 -3.93
CA TRP A 48 7.31 0.01 -2.62
C TRP A 48 8.81 0.09 -2.32
N ASN A 49 9.63 -0.73 -2.98
CA ASN A 49 11.09 -0.75 -2.73
C ASN A 49 11.75 0.55 -3.20
N ASN A 50 12.79 0.98 -2.48
CA ASN A 50 13.54 2.21 -2.72
C ASN A 50 12.66 3.46 -2.76
N THR A 51 11.71 3.57 -1.83
CA THR A 51 10.82 4.73 -1.71
C THR A 51 10.98 5.37 -0.35
N LYS A 52 10.78 6.69 -0.27
CA LYS A 52 10.78 7.42 0.99
C LYS A 52 9.52 8.25 1.09
N TRP A 53 8.83 8.14 2.20
CA TRP A 53 7.52 8.75 2.41
C TRP A 53 7.56 9.69 3.59
N ASN A 54 6.90 10.84 3.48
CA ASN A 54 6.50 11.64 4.62
C ASN A 54 5.05 11.33 4.94
N ILE A 55 4.75 10.86 6.14
CA ILE A 55 3.43 10.37 6.55
C ILE A 55 2.92 11.22 7.70
N SER A 56 1.68 11.66 7.58
CA SER A 56 0.98 12.41 8.62
C SER A 56 -0.44 11.92 8.80
N GLY A 57 -0.95 12.01 10.03
CA GLY A 57 -2.30 11.59 10.34
C GLY A 57 -2.66 11.72 11.80
N THR A 58 -3.86 11.28 12.14
CA THR A 58 -4.41 11.35 13.50
C THR A 58 -4.76 9.96 14.01
N LEU A 59 -4.54 9.76 15.31
CA LEU A 59 -4.99 8.59 16.05
C LEU A 59 -6.23 8.96 16.86
N ILE A 60 -7.23 8.10 16.83
CA ILE A 60 -8.54 8.27 17.46
C ILE A 60 -8.85 6.99 18.27
N SER A 61 -9.40 7.18 19.46
CA SER A 61 -10.04 6.10 20.24
C SER A 61 -11.47 6.52 20.56
N GLY A 62 -12.45 5.69 20.15
CA GLY A 62 -13.85 6.09 20.17
C GLY A 62 -14.09 7.36 19.35
N ASN A 63 -14.48 8.46 20.01
CA ASN A 63 -14.70 9.77 19.41
C ASN A 63 -13.61 10.81 19.77
N GLU A 64 -12.54 10.40 20.45
CA GLU A 64 -11.50 11.30 20.92
C GLU A 64 -10.21 11.18 20.10
N THR A 65 -9.63 12.32 19.74
CA THR A 65 -8.31 12.36 19.09
C THR A 65 -7.23 12.20 20.15
N LEU A 66 -6.48 11.10 20.08
CA LEU A 66 -5.38 10.79 20.99
C LEU A 66 -4.08 11.52 20.62
N GLY A 67 -3.91 11.89 19.35
CA GLY A 67 -2.75 12.64 18.90
C GLY A 67 -2.61 12.70 17.38
N SER A 68 -1.64 13.50 16.94
CA SER A 68 -1.22 13.61 15.54
C SER A 68 0.20 13.09 15.41
N TRP A 69 0.47 12.28 14.40
CA TRP A 69 1.81 11.76 14.13
C TRP A 69 2.33 12.27 12.80
N ASN A 70 3.63 12.56 12.75
CA ASN A 70 4.34 13.01 11.55
C ASN A 70 5.70 12.30 11.49
N PHE A 71 5.85 11.38 10.55
CA PHE A 71 7.05 10.54 10.46
C PHE A 71 7.43 10.22 9.03
N GLY A 72 8.72 9.95 8.84
CA GLY A 72 9.27 9.46 7.59
C GLY A 72 9.35 7.94 7.57
N LEU A 73 9.00 7.32 6.44
CA LEU A 73 9.18 5.88 6.17
C LEU A 73 10.03 5.69 4.91
N GLU A 74 11.27 5.23 5.09
CA GLU A 74 12.17 4.84 3.99
C GLU A 74 12.12 3.32 3.82
N ILE A 75 11.65 2.86 2.67
CA ILE A 75 11.57 1.44 2.32
C ILE A 75 12.73 1.13 1.39
N ILE A 76 13.64 0.27 1.85
CA ILE A 76 14.81 -0.16 1.08
C ILE A 76 14.45 -1.43 0.33
N ASP A 77 13.95 -2.44 1.07
CA ASP A 77 13.55 -3.71 0.50
C ASP A 77 12.51 -4.42 1.38
N VAL A 78 11.28 -4.52 0.87
CA VAL A 78 10.18 -5.20 1.58
C VAL A 78 10.48 -6.68 1.80
N LYS A 79 11.04 -7.40 0.80
CA LYS A 79 11.24 -8.85 0.89
C LYS A 79 12.19 -9.22 2.04
N ASN A 80 13.17 -8.36 2.28
CA ASN A 80 14.18 -8.54 3.31
C ASN A 80 13.87 -7.75 4.60
N ASN A 81 12.66 -7.19 4.73
CA ASN A 81 12.25 -6.38 5.87
C ASN A 81 13.22 -5.22 6.19
N LYS A 82 13.71 -4.53 5.16
CA LYS A 82 14.65 -3.41 5.30
C LYS A 82 13.94 -2.07 5.11
N PHE A 83 13.82 -1.33 6.20
CA PHE A 83 13.25 0.02 6.21
C PHE A 83 13.86 0.87 7.32
N LYS A 84 13.61 2.17 7.27
CA LYS A 84 13.94 3.11 8.34
C LYS A 84 12.75 4.01 8.64
N LEU A 85 12.60 4.34 9.92
CA LEU A 85 11.71 5.39 10.38
C LEU A 85 12.53 6.63 10.71
N SER A 86 11.95 7.81 10.53
CA SER A 86 12.58 9.09 10.84
C SER A 86 11.54 10.14 11.25
N GLY A 87 11.96 11.30 11.75
CA GLY A 87 11.05 12.35 12.22
C GLY A 87 10.65 12.14 13.68
N ASP A 88 9.43 12.53 14.03
CA ASP A 88 8.89 12.28 15.37
C ASP A 88 8.35 10.85 15.43
N LEU A 89 9.05 10.00 16.18
CA LEU A 89 8.77 8.58 16.27
C LEU A 89 7.99 8.21 17.54
N SER A 90 7.58 9.20 18.35
CA SER A 90 6.85 8.99 19.59
C SER A 90 5.59 8.14 19.34
N GLY A 91 5.56 6.93 19.91
CA GLY A 91 4.45 5.97 19.72
C GLY A 91 4.57 5.03 18.53
N ILE A 92 5.53 5.25 17.62
CA ILE A 92 5.81 4.39 16.46
C ILE A 92 7.23 3.79 16.43
N GLU A 93 8.07 4.13 17.41
CA GLU A 93 9.44 3.61 17.59
C GLU A 93 9.55 2.07 17.46
N LYS A 94 8.49 1.37 17.87
CA LYS A 94 8.49 -0.10 18.02
C LYS A 94 8.11 -0.85 16.75
N PHE A 95 7.68 -0.17 15.70
CA PHE A 95 7.38 -0.81 14.41
C PHE A 95 8.65 -1.42 13.83
N SER A 96 8.58 -2.71 13.52
CA SER A 96 9.76 -3.55 13.26
C SER A 96 9.61 -4.46 12.05
N SER A 97 8.44 -4.44 11.41
CA SER A 97 8.19 -5.26 10.23
C SER A 97 7.44 -4.51 9.14
N ILE A 98 7.83 -4.74 7.89
CA ILE A 98 7.12 -4.34 6.68
C ILE A 98 6.83 -5.55 5.80
N LYS A 99 5.70 -5.52 5.10
CA LYS A 99 5.33 -6.52 4.08
C LYS A 99 4.34 -5.93 3.09
N ILE A 100 4.13 -6.61 1.98
CA ILE A 100 3.07 -6.32 1.02
C ILE A 100 2.05 -7.46 1.07
N ASP A 101 0.76 -7.14 1.01
CA ASP A 101 -0.31 -8.15 0.87
C ASP A 101 -0.67 -8.44 -0.59
N ASP A 102 -1.65 -9.32 -0.79
CA ASP A 102 -2.08 -9.78 -2.11
C ASP A 102 -2.71 -8.64 -2.96
N GLN A 103 -3.10 -7.54 -2.33
CA GLN A 103 -3.66 -6.33 -2.96
C GLN A 103 -2.59 -5.26 -3.22
N ASN A 104 -1.30 -5.57 -3.01
CA ASN A 104 -0.19 -4.64 -3.12
C ASN A 104 -0.24 -3.48 -2.09
N MET A 105 -0.93 -3.65 -0.96
CA MET A 105 -0.91 -2.69 0.14
C MET A 105 0.32 -2.91 1.01
N LEU A 106 0.97 -1.82 1.41
CA LEU A 106 2.09 -1.89 2.35
C LEU A 106 1.58 -1.99 3.78
N ILE A 107 2.02 -3.01 4.49
CA ILE A 107 1.73 -3.20 5.90
C ILE A 107 2.99 -2.92 6.71
N LEU A 108 2.93 -1.94 7.60
CA LEU A 108 3.95 -1.67 8.62
C LEU A 108 3.40 -2.14 9.98
N GLU A 109 4.04 -3.11 10.62
CA GLU A 109 3.50 -3.82 11.78
C GLU A 109 4.47 -3.84 12.97
N TYR A 110 3.87 -3.67 14.15
CA TYR A 110 4.44 -3.90 15.45
C TYR A 110 3.65 -5.00 16.15
N LYS A 111 4.36 -5.98 16.72
CA LYS A 111 3.78 -7.01 17.58
C LYS A 111 4.67 -7.20 18.79
N GLN A 112 4.06 -7.18 19.98
CA GLN A 112 4.73 -7.49 21.23
C GLN A 112 3.81 -8.36 22.08
N GLN A 113 4.39 -9.32 22.78
CA GLN A 113 3.72 -10.06 23.84
C GLN A 113 4.60 -10.02 25.08
N VAL A 114 4.09 -9.45 26.17
CA VAL A 114 4.79 -9.34 27.45
C VAL A 114 3.78 -9.68 28.54
N GLU A 115 4.14 -10.60 29.44
CA GLU A 115 3.39 -10.89 30.67
C GLU A 115 1.89 -11.14 30.46
N GLY A 116 1.52 -11.86 29.39
CA GLY A 116 0.11 -12.18 29.11
C GLY A 116 -0.67 -11.07 28.39
N VAL A 117 -0.04 -9.93 28.11
CA VAL A 117 -0.59 -8.84 27.29
C VAL A 117 -0.01 -8.92 25.88
N LYS A 118 -0.88 -8.92 24.89
CA LYS A 118 -0.55 -8.86 23.47
C LYS A 118 -0.88 -7.49 22.92
N ASN A 119 0.15 -6.82 22.38
CA ASN A 119 0.04 -5.56 21.67
C ASN A 119 0.27 -5.81 20.18
N THR A 120 -0.62 -5.30 19.33
CA THR A 120 -0.45 -5.35 17.88
C THR A 120 -0.85 -4.01 17.29
N ALA A 121 0.05 -3.40 16.53
CA ALA A 121 -0.21 -2.20 15.75
C ALA A 121 0.06 -2.49 14.28
N LYS A 122 -0.81 -2.04 13.39
CA LYS A 122 -0.61 -2.13 11.95
C LYS A 122 -1.01 -0.83 11.29
N PHE A 123 -0.13 -0.31 10.44
CA PHE A 123 -0.53 0.55 9.35
C PHE A 123 -0.74 -0.29 8.10
N ILE A 124 -1.76 0.06 7.33
CA ILE A 124 -2.01 -0.48 6.00
C ILE A 124 -2.09 0.72 5.07
N PHE A 125 -1.13 0.84 4.16
CA PHE A 125 -1.03 1.92 3.18
C PHE A 125 -1.37 1.43 1.78
N GLU A 126 -2.25 2.17 1.13
CA GLU A 126 -2.58 2.06 -0.28
C GLU A 126 -1.93 3.21 -1.05
N ARG A 127 -1.39 2.94 -2.23
CA ARG A 127 -1.01 3.98 -3.18
C ARG A 127 -2.24 4.43 -3.95
N ILE A 128 -2.75 5.61 -3.62
CA ILE A 128 -3.85 6.25 -4.36
C ILE A 128 -3.34 6.98 -5.61
N GLU A 129 -2.09 7.43 -5.59
CA GLU A 129 -1.38 8.00 -6.74
C GLU A 129 0.11 7.61 -6.66
N GLN A 130 0.88 7.87 -7.71
CA GLN A 130 2.32 7.58 -7.72
C GLN A 130 3.07 8.23 -6.54
N LYS A 131 2.69 9.46 -6.18
CA LYS A 131 3.34 10.25 -5.12
C LYS A 131 2.48 10.40 -3.87
N LYS A 132 1.32 9.73 -3.80
CA LYS A 132 0.41 9.84 -2.65
C LYS A 132 -0.02 8.47 -2.18
N ILE A 133 0.01 8.31 -0.86
CA ILE A 133 -0.55 7.15 -0.17
C ILE A 133 -1.64 7.60 0.78
N GLN A 134 -2.60 6.72 1.01
CA GLN A 134 -3.54 6.80 2.11
C GLN A 134 -3.32 5.57 2.98
N GLY A 135 -3.41 5.73 4.29
CA GLY A 135 -3.25 4.61 5.21
C GLY A 135 -4.22 4.65 6.36
N ASN A 136 -4.52 3.47 6.87
CA ASN A 136 -5.26 3.30 8.11
C ASN A 136 -4.37 2.60 9.12
N MET A 137 -4.41 3.07 10.36
CA MET A 137 -3.81 2.38 11.49
C MET A 137 -4.88 1.64 12.27
N LYS A 138 -4.58 0.41 12.68
CA LYS A 138 -5.30 -0.29 13.74
C LYS A 138 -4.32 -0.70 14.83
N TYR A 139 -4.59 -0.25 16.05
CA TYR A 139 -3.89 -0.66 17.26
C TYR A 139 -4.82 -1.51 18.13
N SER A 140 -4.32 -2.61 18.66
CA SER A 140 -5.07 -3.48 19.57
C SER A 140 -4.20 -3.95 20.72
N ILE A 141 -4.71 -3.79 21.94
CA ILE A 141 -4.18 -4.40 23.16
C ILE A 141 -5.19 -5.45 23.62
N SER A 142 -4.72 -6.65 23.94
CA SER A 142 -5.56 -7.69 24.54
C SER A 142 -4.75 -8.50 25.55
N GLY A 143 -5.27 -8.74 26.75
CA GLY A 143 -4.64 -9.62 27.73
C GLY A 143 -5.17 -9.44 29.14
N SER A 144 -4.34 -9.73 30.13
CA SER A 144 -4.63 -9.46 31.54
C SER A 144 -3.43 -8.83 32.23
N ILE A 145 -3.68 -7.82 33.06
CA ILE A 145 -2.69 -7.17 33.92
C ILE A 145 -3.16 -7.35 35.36
N TYR A 146 -2.35 -7.99 36.21
CA TYR A 146 -2.69 -8.30 37.61
C TYR A 146 -4.03 -9.04 37.81
N GLY A 147 -4.51 -9.79 36.80
CA GLY A 147 -5.78 -10.51 36.83
C GLY A 147 -6.95 -9.77 36.18
N ASP A 148 -6.82 -8.47 35.89
CA ASP A 148 -7.86 -7.68 35.23
C ASP A 148 -7.71 -7.75 33.70
N PRO A 149 -8.81 -7.94 32.94
CA PRO A 149 -8.76 -7.99 31.49
C PRO A 149 -8.50 -6.59 30.91
N VAL A 150 -7.56 -6.50 29.97
CA VAL A 150 -7.30 -5.29 29.19
C VAL A 150 -7.63 -5.60 27.75
N ASN A 151 -8.61 -4.87 27.19
CA ASN A 151 -8.94 -4.90 25.78
C ASN A 151 -9.19 -3.48 25.30
N ASP A 152 -8.38 -3.01 24.36
CA ASP A 152 -8.55 -1.69 23.76
C ASP A 152 -8.23 -1.74 22.27
N THR A 153 -8.92 -0.92 21.48
CA THR A 153 -8.70 -0.79 20.04
C THR A 153 -8.72 0.68 19.64
N MET A 154 -7.66 1.12 18.97
CA MET A 154 -7.54 2.48 18.45
C MET A 154 -7.41 2.43 16.93
N HIS A 155 -7.86 3.51 16.29
CA HIS A 155 -7.90 3.65 14.85
C HIS A 155 -7.24 4.96 14.43
N GLY A 156 -6.64 5.02 13.26
CA GLY A 156 -6.15 6.29 12.75
C GLY A 156 -6.17 6.35 11.24
N THR A 157 -6.25 7.55 10.71
CA THR A 157 -6.21 7.82 9.27
C THR A 157 -4.97 8.64 8.96
N PHE A 158 -4.29 8.24 7.89
CA PHE A 158 -2.99 8.76 7.51
C PHE A 158 -2.95 9.04 6.02
N THR A 159 -2.16 10.03 5.66
CA THR A 159 -1.79 10.31 4.26
C THR A 159 -0.28 10.39 4.20
N GLY A 160 0.28 10.16 3.02
CA GLY A 160 1.70 10.35 2.84
C GLY A 160 2.07 10.79 1.44
N THR A 161 3.18 11.50 1.34
CA THR A 161 3.74 11.97 0.09
C THR A 161 5.12 11.38 -0.16
N LEU A 162 5.39 11.01 -1.40
CA LEU A 162 6.68 10.48 -1.81
C LEU A 162 7.72 11.61 -1.79
N GLN A 163 8.81 11.41 -1.07
CA GLN A 163 9.98 12.30 -1.12
C GLN A 163 10.79 11.96 -2.38
N GLU A 164 11.10 12.98 -3.17
CA GLU A 164 12.08 12.87 -4.24
C GLU A 164 13.48 12.86 -3.63
N ASN A 165 14.36 12.01 -4.17
CA ASN A 165 15.77 11.97 -3.79
C ASN A 165 16.52 13.20 -4.32
#